data_AF-A0ABD5HRG0-F1
#
_entry.id   AF-A0ABD5HRG0-F1
#
_cell.length_a   1.000
_cell.length_b   1.000
_cell.length_c   1.000
_cell.angle_alpha   90.00
_cell.angle_beta   90.00
_cell.angle_gamma   90.00
#
_symmetry.space_group_name_H-M   'P 1'
#
loop_
_entity.id
_entity.type
_entity.pdbx_description
1 polymer ?
#
loop_
_entity_poly.entity_id
_entity_poly.type
_entity_poly.pdbx_seq_one_letter_code
_entity_poly.pdbx_strand_id
1 'polypeptide(L)'
;MSLAIDTSVDNFHLSLIPDQSLSDKDFITESEEKLSKQTILLTKGLTERQVKYRPLIMDRKACIINLVVNYGLSLQGLVSLNMSHIQFVRNTLVVRGENMIRNSSTNTIKLFQNL
;
A
#
# COMPACT_ATOMS: atom_id res chain seq x y z
N MET A 1 6.58 -55.93 11.90
CA MET A 1 7.71 -54.99 11.95
C MET A 1 7.26 -53.68 11.32
N SER A 2 6.61 -52.82 12.10
CA SER A 2 6.28 -51.45 11.69
C SER A 2 7.19 -50.53 12.49
N LEU A 3 8.03 -49.79 11.78
CA LEU A 3 8.85 -48.73 12.35
C LEU A 3 7.91 -47.66 12.90
N ALA A 4 7.84 -47.54 14.22
CA ALA A 4 7.28 -46.36 14.86
C ALA A 4 8.22 -45.20 14.51
N ILE A 5 7.75 -44.30 13.64
CA ILE A 5 8.43 -43.02 13.42
C ILE A 5 8.10 -42.19 14.65
N ASP A 6 9.05 -42.16 15.58
CA ASP A 6 9.07 -41.19 16.67
C ASP A 6 9.21 -39.80 16.04
N THR A 7 8.09 -39.09 15.92
CA THR A 7 8.11 -37.67 15.56
C THR A 7 8.02 -36.88 16.86
N SER A 8 9.09 -36.93 17.65
CA SER A 8 9.31 -35.92 18.68
C SER A 8 9.48 -34.57 17.99
N VAL A 9 8.44 -33.74 18.11
CA VAL A 9 8.42 -32.34 17.65
C VAL A 9 9.10 -31.43 18.69
N ASP A 10 9.86 -31.99 19.63
CA ASP A 10 10.34 -31.23 20.80
C ASP A 10 11.68 -30.52 20.56
N ASN A 11 12.28 -30.62 19.37
CA ASN A 11 13.61 -30.05 19.10
C ASN A 11 13.68 -29.00 17.99
N PHE A 12 12.54 -28.44 17.55
CA PHE A 12 12.58 -27.21 16.74
C PHE A 12 12.89 -26.01 17.66
N HIS A 13 14.17 -25.67 17.72
CA HIS A 13 14.64 -24.43 18.33
C HIS A 13 14.10 -23.23 17.51
N LEU A 14 12.87 -22.80 17.82
CA LEU A 14 12.17 -21.64 17.22
C LEU A 14 12.85 -20.29 17.56
N SER A 15 14.05 -20.31 18.14
CA SER A 15 14.76 -19.14 18.67
C SER A 15 15.47 -18.27 17.63
N LEU A 16 15.11 -18.37 16.34
CA LEU A 16 15.81 -17.68 15.24
C LEU A 16 14.92 -16.79 14.38
N ILE A 17 13.63 -16.67 14.71
CA ILE A 17 12.80 -15.63 14.09
C ILE A 17 13.00 -14.38 14.94
N PRO A 18 13.77 -13.37 14.48
CA PRO A 18 13.82 -12.09 15.18
C PRO A 18 12.38 -11.57 15.29
N ASP A 19 12.07 -10.94 16.42
CA ASP A 19 10.76 -10.34 16.62
C ASP A 19 10.43 -9.44 15.42
N GLN A 20 9.41 -9.83 14.64
CA GLN A 20 8.93 -9.10 13.46
C GLN A 20 7.84 -8.10 13.85
N SER A 21 7.70 -7.79 15.15
CA SER A 21 6.83 -6.73 15.61
C SER A 21 7.21 -5.41 14.93
N LEU A 22 6.20 -4.72 14.41
CA LEU A 22 6.39 -3.39 13.86
C LEU A 22 6.76 -2.44 15.00
N SER A 23 7.79 -1.64 14.76
CA SER A 23 8.19 -0.55 15.63
C SER A 23 7.69 0.79 15.07
N ASP A 24 7.70 1.84 15.89
CA ASP A 24 7.33 3.19 15.45
C ASP A 24 8.18 3.69 14.26
N LYS A 25 9.39 3.15 14.10
CA LYS A 25 10.31 3.49 13.00
C LYS A 25 9.90 2.90 11.66
N ASP A 26 9.01 1.90 11.67
CA ASP A 26 8.47 1.28 10.46
C ASP A 26 7.27 2.05 9.90
N PHE A 27 6.76 3.03 10.65
CA PHE A 27 5.68 3.92 10.24
C PHE A 27 6.21 5.27 9.76
N ILE A 28 5.49 5.85 8.80
CA ILE A 28 5.81 7.18 8.28
C ILE A 28 5.53 8.25 9.34
N THR A 29 6.47 9.18 9.50
CA THR A 29 6.30 10.38 10.31
C THR A 29 5.64 11.51 9.51
N GLU A 30 5.05 12.50 10.20
CA GLU A 30 4.41 13.65 9.55
C GLU A 30 5.41 14.45 8.67
N SER A 31 6.66 14.55 9.09
CA SER A 31 7.72 15.23 8.34
C SER A 31 8.06 14.49 7.04
N GLU A 32 8.11 13.16 7.07
CA GLU A 32 8.33 12.32 5.89
C GLU A 32 7.15 12.37 4.92
N GLU A 33 5.92 12.37 5.43
CA GLU A 33 4.73 12.58 4.60
C GLU A 33 4.80 13.93 3.86
N LYS A 34 5.12 15.01 4.59
CA LYS A 34 5.24 16.36 4.02
C LYS A 34 6.36 16.43 2.97
N LEU A 35 7.51 15.84 3.26
CA LEU A 35 8.64 15.77 2.34
C LEU A 35 8.29 14.98 1.07
N SER A 36 7.57 13.87 1.21
CA SER A 36 7.11 13.03 0.10
C SER A 36 6.18 13.83 -0.84
N LYS A 37 5.19 14.55 -0.27
CA LYS A 37 4.28 15.43 -1.04
C LYS A 37 5.04 16.55 -1.76
N GLN A 38 6.01 17.19 -1.11
CA GLN A 38 6.84 18.24 -1.72
C GLN A 38 7.72 17.70 -2.85
N THR A 39 8.24 16.48 -2.70
CA THR A 39 9.09 15.84 -3.72
C THR A 39 8.34 15.61 -5.03
N ILE A 40 7.04 15.31 -4.99
CA ILE A 40 6.21 15.23 -6.20
C ILE A 40 6.18 16.55 -6.97
N LEU A 41 6.43 17.70 -6.33
CA LEU A 41 6.38 19.03 -6.95
C LEU A 41 7.75 19.53 -7.43
N LEU A 42 8.86 18.93 -6.98
CA LEU A 42 10.22 19.33 -7.36
C LEU A 42 10.60 18.98 -8.81
N THR A 43 11.05 19.98 -9.57
CA THR A 43 11.60 19.84 -10.93
C THR A 43 13.11 19.66 -10.97
N LYS A 44 13.78 19.85 -9.83
CA LYS A 44 15.24 19.75 -9.70
C LYS A 44 15.71 18.34 -10.07
N GLY A 45 16.71 18.24 -10.94
CA GLY A 45 17.29 16.96 -11.38
C GLY A 45 16.51 16.25 -12.50
N LEU A 46 15.47 16.88 -13.07
CA LEU A 46 14.76 16.36 -14.23
C LEU A 46 15.39 16.84 -15.54
N THR A 47 15.38 15.97 -16.54
CA THR A 47 15.70 16.33 -17.93
C THR A 47 14.62 17.25 -18.53
N GLU A 48 14.96 18.01 -19.56
CA GLU A 48 14.00 18.88 -20.28
C GLU A 48 12.75 18.12 -20.75
N ARG A 49 12.94 16.88 -21.25
CA ARG A 49 11.82 16.01 -21.65
C ARG A 49 10.92 15.67 -20.46
N GLN A 50 11.50 15.30 -19.32
CA GLN A 50 10.72 14.98 -18.11
C GLN A 50 9.96 16.20 -17.58
N VAL A 51 10.56 17.40 -17.63
CA VAL A 51 9.87 18.65 -17.28
C VAL A 51 8.67 18.89 -18.20
N LYS A 52 8.83 18.68 -19.51
CA LYS A 52 7.75 18.85 -20.50
C LYS A 52 6.53 17.95 -20.22
N TYR A 53 6.74 16.70 -19.81
CA TYR A 53 5.65 15.75 -19.54
C TYR A 53 5.12 15.82 -18.09
N ARG A 54 5.80 16.54 -17.21
CA ARG A 54 5.50 16.60 -15.77
C ARG A 54 4.05 17.00 -15.45
N PRO A 55 3.45 18.01 -16.11
CA PRO A 55 2.06 18.41 -15.85
C PRO A 55 1.07 17.26 -16.08
N LEU A 56 1.35 16.35 -17.01
CA LEU A 56 0.44 15.25 -17.37
C LEU A 56 0.43 14.11 -16.33
N ILE A 57 1.43 14.04 -15.46
CA ILE A 57 1.59 12.94 -14.50
C ILE A 57 1.54 13.40 -13.04
N MET A 58 1.55 14.70 -12.78
CA MET A 58 1.67 15.26 -11.43
C MET A 58 0.43 14.97 -10.59
N ASP A 59 -0.76 15.19 -11.14
CA ASP A 59 -2.02 14.92 -10.44
C ASP A 59 -2.19 13.43 -10.13
N ARG A 60 -1.78 12.57 -11.07
CA ARG A 60 -1.76 11.12 -10.86
C ARG A 60 -0.82 10.74 -9.73
N LYS A 61 0.40 11.30 -9.68
CA LYS A 61 1.36 11.03 -8.60
C LYS A 61 0.84 11.52 -7.24
N ALA A 62 0.24 12.70 -7.19
CA ALA A 62 -0.36 13.23 -5.97
C ALA A 62 -1.51 12.34 -5.48
N CYS A 63 -2.38 11.89 -6.38
CA CYS A 63 -3.47 10.97 -6.06
C CYS A 63 -2.96 9.63 -5.52
N ILE A 64 -1.93 9.06 -6.13
CA ILE A 64 -1.29 7.81 -5.67
C ILE A 64 -0.79 7.95 -4.23
N ILE A 65 -0.02 9.00 -3.92
CA ILE A 65 0.51 9.21 -2.57
C ILE A 65 -0.63 9.42 -1.56
N ASN A 66 -1.66 10.18 -1.95
CA ASN A 66 -2.84 10.37 -1.11
C ASN A 66 -3.53 9.03 -0.78
N LEU A 67 -3.73 8.15 -1.77
CA LEU A 67 -4.37 6.85 -1.58
C LEU A 67 -3.53 5.90 -0.69
N VAL A 68 -2.20 5.91 -0.85
CA VAL A 68 -1.32 5.05 -0.05
C VAL A 68 -1.19 5.57 1.38
N VAL A 69 -0.91 6.86 1.56
CA VAL A 69 -0.60 7.44 2.87
C VAL A 69 -1.86 7.68 3.70
N ASN A 70 -2.91 8.28 3.12
CA ASN A 70 -4.08 8.70 3.89
C ASN A 70 -5.18 7.64 3.96
N TYR A 71 -5.18 6.67 3.06
CA TYR A 71 -6.21 5.62 2.99
C TYR A 71 -5.64 4.20 3.14
N GLY A 72 -4.33 4.04 3.32
CA GLY A 72 -3.69 2.75 3.55
C GLY A 72 -3.83 1.78 2.37
N LEU A 73 -4.02 2.28 1.14
CA LEU A 73 -4.18 1.42 -0.02
C LEU A 73 -2.86 0.72 -0.35
N SER A 74 -2.89 -0.61 -0.46
CA SER A 74 -1.72 -1.37 -0.88
C SER A 74 -1.33 -1.03 -2.33
N LEU A 75 -0.05 -1.19 -2.68
CA LEU A 75 0.41 -0.97 -4.07
C LEU A 75 -0.30 -1.89 -5.07
N GLN A 76 -0.61 -3.13 -4.67
CA GLN A 76 -1.40 -4.04 -5.49
C GLN A 76 -2.84 -3.55 -5.67
N GLY A 77 -3.46 -3.05 -4.59
CA GLY A 77 -4.78 -2.41 -4.64
C GLY A 77 -4.79 -1.22 -5.58
N LEU A 78 -3.74 -0.40 -5.55
CA LEU A 78 -3.56 0.77 -6.41
C LEU A 78 -3.43 0.40 -7.90
N VAL A 79 -2.60 -0.59 -8.23
CA VAL A 79 -2.37 -1.02 -9.64
C VAL A 79 -3.63 -1.67 -10.25
N SER A 80 -4.47 -2.30 -9.42
CA SER A 80 -5.73 -2.91 -9.86
C SER A 80 -6.91 -1.94 -9.95
N LEU A 81 -6.72 -0.65 -9.60
CA LEU A 81 -7.79 0.35 -9.68
C LEU A 81 -8.18 0.65 -11.13
N ASN A 82 -9.48 0.79 -11.33
CA ASN A 82 -10.09 1.25 -12.57
C ASN A 82 -11.21 2.25 -12.22
N MET A 83 -11.63 3.06 -13.18
CA MET A 83 -12.69 4.06 -13.03
C MET A 83 -14.02 3.46 -12.56
N SER A 84 -14.32 2.21 -12.93
CA SER A 84 -15.51 1.49 -12.46
C SER A 84 -15.56 1.25 -10.95
N HIS A 85 -14.42 1.35 -10.27
CA HIS A 85 -14.30 1.20 -8.82
C HIS A 85 -14.60 2.50 -8.05
N ILE A 86 -14.64 3.65 -8.74
CA ILE A 86 -14.87 4.96 -8.12
C ILE A 86 -16.36 5.29 -8.22
N GLN A 87 -17.01 5.42 -7.08
CA GLN A 87 -18.41 5.80 -6.98
C GLN A 87 -18.52 7.25 -6.52
N PHE A 88 -18.43 8.19 -7.48
CA PHE A 88 -18.42 9.63 -7.19
C PHE A 88 -19.63 10.10 -6.35
N VAL A 89 -20.84 9.63 -6.67
CA VAL A 89 -22.07 9.99 -5.95
C VAL A 89 -22.00 9.61 -4.46
N ARG A 90 -21.33 8.49 -4.16
CA ARG A 90 -21.21 7.96 -2.79
C ARG A 90 -19.90 8.36 -2.13
N ASN A 91 -19.02 9.04 -2.86
CA ASN A 91 -17.68 9.40 -2.44
C ASN A 91 -16.89 8.18 -1.95
N THR A 92 -17.04 7.04 -2.64
CA THR A 92 -16.42 5.77 -2.22
C THR A 92 -15.54 5.16 -3.30
N LEU A 93 -14.46 4.54 -2.87
CA LEU A 93 -13.60 3.69 -3.68
C LEU A 93 -13.81 2.23 -3.27
N VAL A 94 -14.20 1.40 -4.23
CA VAL A 94 -14.46 -0.03 -4.01
C VAL A 94 -13.24 -0.83 -4.42
N VAL A 95 -12.52 -1.41 -3.45
CA VAL A 95 -11.31 -2.18 -3.67
C VAL A 95 -11.61 -3.66 -3.45
N ARG A 96 -11.35 -4.48 -4.46
CA ARG A 96 -11.41 -5.94 -4.28
C ARG A 96 -10.12 -6.39 -3.61
N GLY A 97 -10.23 -6.97 -2.41
CA GLY A 97 -9.13 -7.68 -1.79
C GLY A 97 -8.87 -8.98 -2.53
N GLU A 98 -7.64 -9.22 -2.95
CA GLU A 98 -7.23 -10.51 -3.48
C GLU A 98 -6.86 -11.43 -2.31
N ASN A 99 -7.85 -12.13 -1.77
CA ASN A 99 -7.58 -13.24 -0.87
C ASN A 99 -7.41 -14.49 -1.75
N MET A 100 -6.19 -15.02 -1.80
CA MET A 100 -5.83 -16.29 -2.49
C MET A 100 -6.67 -17.50 -2.00
N ILE A 101 -7.45 -17.34 -0.94
CA ILE A 101 -8.32 -18.37 -0.36
C ILE A 101 -9.78 -17.86 -0.42
N ARG A 102 -10.44 -18.10 -1.56
CA ARG A 102 -11.89 -18.26 -1.82
C ARG A 102 -12.90 -17.22 -1.30
N ASN A 103 -12.48 -16.13 -0.65
CA ASN A 103 -13.35 -15.11 -0.07
C ASN A 103 -12.86 -13.72 -0.52
N SER A 104 -13.26 -13.25 -1.71
CA SER A 104 -12.93 -11.89 -2.17
C SER A 104 -13.68 -10.86 -1.32
N SER A 105 -13.07 -10.42 -0.22
CA SER A 105 -13.60 -9.33 0.61
C SER A 105 -13.57 -8.05 -0.22
N THR A 106 -14.73 -7.42 -0.43
CA THR A 106 -14.79 -6.11 -1.06
C THR A 106 -14.67 -5.06 0.04
N ASN A 107 -13.56 -4.33 0.05
CA ASN A 107 -13.33 -3.22 0.98
C ASN A 107 -13.82 -1.93 0.34
N THR A 108 -14.54 -1.12 1.11
CA THR A 108 -15.01 0.20 0.66
C THR A 108 -14.27 1.27 1.45
N ILE A 109 -13.52 2.11 0.73
CA ILE A 109 -12.83 3.27 1.29
C ILE A 109 -13.72 4.50 1.05
N LYS A 110 -14.02 5.26 2.10
CA LYS A 110 -14.68 6.57 1.96
C LYS A 110 -13.64 7.61 1.58
N LEU A 111 -13.80 8.23 0.42
CA LEU A 111 -12.94 9.30 -0.06
C LEU A 111 -13.36 10.64 0.55
N PHE A 112 -12.40 11.58 0.61
CA PHE A 112 -12.56 12.96 1.05
C PHE A 112 -13.07 13.14 2.48
N GLN A 113 -12.83 12.17 3.37
CA GLN A 113 -13.14 12.33 4.79
C GLN A 113 -12.17 13.29 5.51
N ASN A 114 -11.05 13.61 4.87
CA ASN A 114 -9.97 14.44 5.41
C ASN A 114 -9.84 15.79 4.68
N LEU A 115 -10.90 16.23 3.98
CA LEU A 115 -11.03 17.58 3.42
C LEU A 115 -11.98 18.42 4.28
#